data_AF-A0A8J2J001-F1
#
_entry.id   AF-A0A8J2J001-F1
#
_cell.length_a   1.000
_cell.length_b   1.000
_cell.length_c   1.000
_cell.angle_alpha   90.00
_cell.angle_beta   90.00
_cell.angle_gamma   90.00
#
_symmetry.space_group_name_H-M   'P 1'
#
loop_
_entity.id
_entity.type
_entity.pdbx_description
1 polymer ?
#
loop_
_entity_poly.entity_id
_entity_poly.type
_entity_poly.pdbx_seq_one_letter_code
_entity_poly.pdbx_strand_id
1 'polypeptide(L)'
;RTLFDHATDFIKNPKKFEKAIALVLTKVDPALEDDKVLEEIVSFLKSAKTTLNTTFEDETKQVQVEQIIDAFLTQDTNGTYHRIGLFKRPKQAGMINQMEYFEKLLPKLRSIIEENIEYVSHEPF
;
A
#
# COMPACT_ATOMS: atom_id res chain seq x y z
N ARG A 1 1.40 12.57 -21.17
CA ARG A 1 1.85 11.21 -20.76
C ARG A 1 0.64 10.40 -20.35
N THR A 2 0.69 9.09 -20.55
CA THR A 2 -0.40 8.17 -20.21
C THR A 2 -0.14 7.55 -18.83
N LEU A 3 -1.18 6.98 -18.20
CA LEU A 3 -1.05 6.20 -16.97
C LEU A 3 0.01 5.09 -17.09
N PHE A 4 0.18 4.54 -18.29
CA PHE A 4 1.17 3.52 -18.61
C PHE A 4 2.62 4.02 -18.44
N ASP A 5 2.89 5.27 -18.81
CA ASP A 5 4.21 5.88 -18.62
C ASP A 5 4.55 5.98 -17.13
N HIS A 6 3.57 6.37 -16.30
CA HIS A 6 3.73 6.46 -14.86
C HIS A 6 3.92 5.09 -14.20
N ALA A 7 3.16 4.08 -14.63
CA ALA A 7 3.33 2.71 -14.15
C ALA A 7 4.71 2.15 -14.53
N THR A 8 5.19 2.46 -15.73
CA THR A 8 6.52 2.06 -16.19
C THR A 8 7.63 2.75 -15.39
N ASP A 9 7.52 4.06 -15.15
CA ASP A 9 8.47 4.82 -14.34
C ASP A 9 8.50 4.32 -12.89
N PHE A 10 7.34 3.95 -12.34
CA PHE A 10 7.22 3.32 -11.02
C PHE A 10 7.98 2.00 -10.93
N ILE A 11 7.73 1.08 -11.86
CA ILE A 11 8.38 -0.25 -11.87
C ILE A 11 9.91 -0.10 -12.04
N LYS A 12 10.36 0.84 -12.87
CA LYS A 12 11.79 1.07 -13.12
C LYS A 12 12.52 1.67 -11.93
N ASN A 13 11.86 2.51 -11.15
CA ASN A 13 12.48 3.23 -10.04
C ASN A 13 11.57 3.27 -8.80
N PRO A 14 11.32 2.11 -8.15
CA PRO A 14 10.35 2.03 -7.05
C PRO A 14 10.73 2.94 -5.89
N LYS A 15 12.02 3.06 -5.60
CA LYS A 15 12.57 3.96 -4.57
C LYS A 15 12.12 5.41 -4.74
N LYS A 16 12.01 5.92 -5.98
CA LYS A 16 11.53 7.30 -6.24
C LYS A 16 10.11 7.51 -5.72
N PHE A 17 9.32 6.45 -5.67
CA PHE A 17 7.92 6.48 -5.28
C PHE A 17 7.68 5.79 -3.93
N GLU A 18 8.73 5.44 -3.17
CA GLU A 18 8.60 4.76 -1.88
C GLU A 18 7.68 5.55 -0.93
N LYS A 19 7.74 6.88 -1.04
CA LYS A 19 6.90 7.79 -0.27
C LYS A 19 5.54 8.07 -0.89
N ALA A 20 5.32 7.71 -2.15
CA ALA A 20 4.13 8.03 -2.92
C ALA A 20 3.18 6.83 -3.12
N ILE A 21 3.45 5.70 -2.46
CA ILE A 21 2.65 4.47 -2.56
C ILE A 21 2.12 4.03 -1.20
N ALA A 22 0.94 3.41 -1.24
CA ALA A 22 0.29 2.78 -0.10
C ALA A 22 -0.44 1.50 -0.56
N LEU A 23 -0.57 0.54 0.35
CA LEU A 23 -1.28 -0.72 0.14
C LEU A 23 -2.67 -0.61 0.76
N VAL A 24 -3.71 -0.68 -0.08
CA VAL A 24 -5.11 -0.64 0.36
C VAL A 24 -5.73 -2.02 0.20
N LEU A 25 -6.20 -2.59 1.31
CA LEU A 25 -6.73 -3.94 1.36
C LEU A 25 -8.18 -3.92 1.81
N THR A 26 -9.00 -4.75 1.15
CA THR A 26 -10.39 -4.93 1.52
C THR A 26 -10.60 -6.26 2.22
N LYS A 27 -11.00 -6.19 3.48
CA LYS A 27 -11.34 -7.32 4.32
C LYS A 27 -12.70 -7.88 3.96
N VAL A 28 -12.74 -9.17 3.65
CA VAL A 28 -13.95 -9.90 3.22
C VAL A 28 -14.80 -10.30 4.43
N ASP A 29 -14.19 -10.73 5.52
CA ASP A 29 -14.88 -11.07 6.76
C ASP A 29 -14.83 -9.87 7.74
N PRO A 30 -15.95 -9.18 8.03
CA PRO A 30 -15.96 -8.03 8.91
C PRO A 30 -15.67 -8.34 10.39
N ALA A 31 -15.69 -9.62 10.81
CA ALA A 31 -15.57 -10.04 12.21
C ALA A 31 -14.14 -10.14 12.74
N LEU A 32 -13.11 -10.35 11.90
CA LEU A 32 -11.72 -10.30 12.40
C LEU A 32 -11.35 -8.91 12.94
N GLU A 33 -10.41 -8.84 13.87
CA GLU A 33 -9.87 -7.57 14.34
C GLU A 33 -8.89 -7.00 13.31
N ASP A 34 -8.89 -5.68 13.14
CA ASP A 34 -8.04 -5.01 12.16
C ASP A 34 -6.55 -5.25 12.47
N ASP A 35 -6.18 -5.30 13.75
CA ASP A 35 -4.80 -5.55 14.19
C ASP A 35 -4.31 -6.95 13.80
N LYS A 36 -5.14 -7.98 13.96
CA LYS A 36 -4.81 -9.36 13.55
C LYS A 36 -4.61 -9.47 12.04
N VAL A 37 -5.49 -8.81 11.27
CA VAL A 37 -5.36 -8.79 9.81
C VAL A 37 -4.09 -8.06 9.40
N LEU A 38 -3.78 -6.93 10.05
CA LEU A 38 -2.56 -6.18 9.79
C LEU A 38 -1.31 -7.02 10.10
N GLU A 39 -1.28 -7.72 11.24
CA GLU A 39 -0.18 -8.61 11.61
C GLU A 39 0.02 -9.74 10.58
N GLU A 40 -1.06 -10.37 10.11
CA GLU A 40 -1.00 -11.40 9.07
C GLU A 40 -0.43 -10.86 7.76
N ILE A 41 -0.85 -9.65 7.34
CA ILE A 41 -0.33 -8.99 6.14
C ILE A 41 1.15 -8.67 6.28
N VAL A 42 1.55 -8.10 7.42
CA VAL A 42 2.95 -7.77 7.71
C VAL A 42 3.80 -9.03 7.73
N SER A 43 3.31 -10.11 8.35
CA SER A 43 3.96 -11.41 8.38
C SER A 43 4.14 -11.95 6.97
N PHE A 44 3.07 -11.93 6.16
CA PHE A 44 3.10 -12.34 4.76
C PHE A 44 4.13 -11.54 3.95
N LEU A 45 4.17 -10.21 4.09
CA LEU A 45 5.11 -9.34 3.36
C LEU A 45 6.56 -9.65 3.73
N LYS A 46 6.84 -9.89 5.03
CA LYS A 46 8.18 -10.29 5.51
C LYS A 46 8.59 -11.67 4.98
N SER A 47 7.67 -12.63 4.98
CA SER A 47 7.89 -13.95 4.39
C SER A 47 8.12 -13.87 2.89
N ALA A 48 7.29 -13.11 2.18
CA ALA A 48 7.40 -12.89 0.75
C ALA A 48 8.78 -12.32 0.39
N LYS A 49 9.24 -11.29 1.11
CA LYS A 49 10.59 -10.73 0.96
C LYS A 49 11.69 -11.78 1.08
N THR A 50 11.56 -12.69 2.05
CA THR A 50 12.53 -13.77 2.29
C THR A 50 12.55 -14.78 1.14
N THR A 51 11.39 -15.08 0.56
CA THR A 51 11.23 -15.99 -0.60
C THR A 51 11.69 -15.37 -1.92
N LEU A 52 11.83 -14.04 -2.02
CA LEU A 52 12.33 -13.41 -3.25
C LEU A 52 13.76 -13.84 -3.57
N ASN A 53 14.58 -14.08 -2.54
CA ASN A 53 15.96 -14.59 -2.67
C ASN A 53 16.06 -15.91 -3.44
N THR A 54 14.98 -16.70 -3.51
CA THR A 54 14.97 -18.00 -4.19
C THR A 54 14.23 -17.99 -5.53
N THR A 55 13.62 -16.87 -5.91
CA THR A 55 12.63 -16.82 -7.00
C THR A 55 13.11 -16.01 -8.21
N PHE A 56 13.98 -15.01 -8.02
CA PHE A 56 14.46 -14.17 -9.11
C PHE A 56 15.85 -14.61 -9.59
N GLU A 57 15.98 -14.80 -10.90
CA GLU A 57 17.29 -14.92 -11.58
C GLU A 57 17.95 -13.54 -11.81
N ASP A 58 17.14 -12.47 -11.78
CA ASP A 58 17.54 -11.09 -12.05
C ASP A 58 17.58 -10.30 -10.73
N GLU A 59 18.79 -10.06 -10.22
CA GLU A 59 19.04 -9.32 -8.98
C GLU A 59 18.43 -7.91 -8.99
N THR A 60 18.35 -7.25 -10.16
CA THR A 60 17.81 -5.89 -10.26
C THR A 60 16.31 -5.88 -9.99
N LYS A 61 15.59 -6.86 -10.55
CA LYS A 61 14.15 -7.02 -10.29
C LYS A 61 13.88 -7.41 -8.86
N GLN A 62 14.72 -8.28 -8.29
CA GLN A 62 14.63 -8.63 -6.88
C GLN A 62 14.72 -7.38 -6.00
N VAL A 63 15.75 -6.57 -6.18
CA VAL A 63 15.95 -5.32 -5.43
C VAL A 63 14.77 -4.36 -5.61
N GLN A 64 14.23 -4.23 -6.82
CA GLN A 64 13.05 -3.40 -7.08
C GLN A 64 11.81 -3.86 -6.32
N VAL A 65 11.55 -5.17 -6.28
CA VAL A 65 10.41 -5.72 -5.53
C VAL A 65 10.62 -5.60 -4.03
N GLU A 66 11.84 -5.84 -3.53
CA GLU A 66 12.17 -5.63 -2.12
C GLU A 66 11.95 -4.18 -1.69
N GLN A 67 12.33 -3.20 -2.51
CA GLN A 67 12.08 -1.78 -2.25
C GLN A 67 10.58 -1.46 -2.12
N ILE A 68 9.72 -2.10 -2.93
CA ILE A 68 8.27 -1.92 -2.84
C ILE A 68 7.74 -2.51 -1.53
N ILE A 69 8.19 -3.71 -1.15
CA ILE A 69 7.77 -4.35 0.10
C ILE A 69 8.22 -3.50 1.29
N ASP A 70 9.46 -3.00 1.28
CA ASP A 70 10.00 -2.15 2.33
C ASP A 70 9.24 -0.82 2.47
N ALA A 71 8.81 -0.24 1.34
CA ALA A 71 7.94 0.92 1.38
C ALA A 71 6.63 0.61 2.13
N PHE A 72 5.98 -0.53 1.90
CA PHE A 72 4.77 -0.90 2.64
C PHE A 72 5.02 -1.20 4.13
N LEU A 73 6.18 -1.76 4.45
CA LEU A 73 6.58 -2.11 5.82
C LEU A 73 7.17 -0.94 6.61
N THR A 74 7.18 0.28 6.05
CA THR A 74 7.68 1.46 6.77
C THR A 74 6.77 1.78 7.95
N GLN A 75 7.36 1.86 9.14
CA GLN A 75 6.69 2.22 10.38
C GLN A 75 6.92 3.71 10.71
N ASP A 76 5.97 4.32 11.38
CA ASP A 76 6.18 5.62 12.02
C ASP A 76 6.97 5.49 13.34
N THR A 77 7.19 6.60 14.03
CA THR A 77 7.87 6.63 15.33
C THR A 77 7.17 5.83 16.43
N ASN A 78 5.88 5.49 16.24
CA ASN A 78 5.06 4.73 17.18
C ASN A 78 5.00 3.23 16.81
N GLY A 79 5.70 2.80 15.74
CA GLY A 79 5.66 1.42 15.25
C GLY A 79 4.45 1.09 14.37
N THR A 80 3.68 2.09 13.92
CA THR A 80 2.46 1.89 13.13
C THR A 80 2.76 1.86 11.64
N TYR A 81 2.19 0.87 10.93
CA TYR A 81 2.27 0.75 9.47
C TYR A 81 1.29 1.70 8.78
N HIS A 82 1.64 2.98 8.69
CA HIS A 82 0.79 4.05 8.15
C HIS A 82 0.51 3.93 6.64
N ARG A 83 1.28 3.11 5.91
CA ARG A 83 1.11 2.85 4.46
C ARG A 83 0.21 1.65 4.14
N ILE A 84 -0.32 0.97 5.15
CA ILE A 84 -1.23 -0.16 4.97
C ILE A 84 -2.62 0.23 5.47
N GLY A 85 -3.57 0.38 4.55
CA GLY A 85 -4.96 0.70 4.83
C GLY A 85 -5.85 -0.54 4.78
N LEU A 86 -6.57 -0.81 5.87
CA LEU A 86 -7.60 -1.85 5.93
C LEU A 86 -9.00 -1.24 5.81
N PHE A 87 -9.79 -1.79 4.90
CA PHE A 87 -11.16 -1.39 4.61
C PHE A 87 -12.07 -2.61 4.68
N LYS A 88 -13.26 -2.55 5.29
CA LYS A 88 -14.20 -3.67 5.18
C LYS A 88 -15.00 -3.58 3.89
N ARG A 89 -15.28 -4.74 3.31
CA ARG A 89 -16.19 -4.86 2.18
C ARG A 89 -17.58 -4.37 2.58
N PRO A 90 -18.25 -3.56 1.75
CA PRO A 90 -19.63 -3.15 2.02
C PRO A 90 -20.57 -4.37 1.96
N LYS A 91 -21.54 -4.41 2.87
CA LYS A 91 -22.54 -5.50 2.96
C LYS A 91 -23.60 -5.44 1.85
N GLN A 92 -23.78 -4.29 1.21
CA GLN A 92 -24.76 -4.05 0.15
C GLN A 92 -24.14 -3.20 -0.96
N ALA A 93 -24.64 -3.36 -2.19
CA ALA A 93 -24.29 -2.48 -3.30
C ALA A 93 -25.01 -1.13 -3.12
N GLY A 94 -24.34 -0.03 -3.49
CA GLY A 94 -24.86 1.33 -3.34
C GLY A 94 -23.79 2.36 -3.70
N MET A 95 -24.14 3.65 -3.66
CA MET A 95 -23.14 4.71 -3.84
C MET A 95 -22.24 4.78 -2.60
N ILE A 96 -20.92 4.88 -2.81
CA ILE A 96 -19.91 4.87 -1.74
C ILE A 96 -20.16 5.98 -0.70
N ASN A 97 -20.60 7.15 -1.15
CA ASN A 97 -20.94 8.30 -0.31
C ASN A 97 -22.24 8.15 0.49
N GLN A 98 -23.01 7.09 0.27
CA GLN A 98 -24.25 6.79 1.01
C GLN A 98 -24.06 5.63 1.99
N MET A 99 -22.88 5.02 2.02
CA MET A 99 -22.55 3.93 2.92
C MET A 99 -21.93 4.50 4.20
N GLU A 100 -22.66 4.46 5.31
CA GLU A 100 -22.23 4.95 6.64
C GLU A 100 -20.83 4.43 7.04
N TYR A 101 -20.50 3.21 6.62
CA TYR A 101 -19.19 2.62 6.88
C TYR A 101 -18.05 3.31 6.11
N PHE A 102 -18.30 3.69 4.86
CA PHE A 102 -17.33 4.42 4.04
C PHE A 102 -17.18 5.87 4.49
N GLU A 103 -18.21 6.51 5.02
CA GLU A 103 -18.09 7.83 5.66
C GLU A 103 -17.10 7.79 6.84
N LYS A 104 -17.07 6.70 7.61
CA LYS A 104 -16.11 6.52 8.72
C LYS A 104 -14.69 6.17 8.26
N LEU A 105 -14.53 5.57 7.08
CA LEU A 105 -13.23 5.19 6.53
C LEU A 105 -12.62 6.21 5.57
N LEU A 106 -13.43 7.09 4.98
CA LEU A 106 -12.99 8.18 4.12
C LEU A 106 -11.91 9.05 4.78
N PRO A 107 -12.03 9.44 6.07
CA PRO A 107 -10.97 10.15 6.77
C PRO A 107 -9.66 9.36 6.84
N LYS A 108 -9.73 8.03 7.05
CA LYS A 108 -8.55 7.16 7.09
C LYS A 108 -7.88 7.05 5.72
N LEU A 109 -8.67 6.87 4.66
CA LEU A 109 -8.15 6.88 3.28
C LEU A 109 -7.52 8.24 2.94
N ARG A 110 -8.20 9.31 3.32
CA ARG A 110 -7.72 10.68 3.11
C ARG A 110 -6.44 10.93 3.88
N SER A 111 -6.32 10.51 5.13
CA SER A 111 -5.06 10.56 5.90
C SER A 111 -3.94 9.79 5.20
N ILE A 112 -4.20 8.59 4.69
CA ILE A 112 -3.20 7.84 3.90
C ILE A 112 -2.76 8.63 2.65
N ILE A 113 -3.68 9.31 1.95
CA ILE A 113 -3.39 10.05 0.72
C ILE A 113 -2.77 11.43 0.98
N GLU A 114 -3.25 12.16 1.98
CA GLU A 114 -2.89 13.56 2.23
C GLU A 114 -1.70 13.68 3.19
N GLU A 115 -1.56 12.77 4.16
CA GLU A 115 -0.55 12.88 5.22
C GLU A 115 0.64 11.94 5.00
N ASN A 116 0.42 10.81 4.32
CA ASN A 116 1.41 9.72 4.24
C ASN A 116 2.00 9.52 2.83
N ILE A 117 1.38 10.12 1.82
CA ILE A 117 1.83 10.08 0.42
C ILE A 117 2.43 11.44 0.06
N GLU A 118 3.75 11.47 -0.17
CA GLU A 118 4.41 12.66 -0.72
C GLU A 118 4.21 12.70 -2.24
N TYR A 119 3.61 13.78 -2.75
CA TYR A 119 3.45 13.98 -4.19
C TYR A 119 4.81 14.27 -4.83
N VAL A 120 5.24 13.40 -5.72
CA VAL A 120 6.46 13.63 -6.51
C VAL A 120 6.13 14.63 -7.61
N SER A 121 6.47 15.91 -7.40
CA SER A 121 6.41 16.92 -8.45
C SER A 121 7.46 16.61 -9.53
N HIS A 122 7.06 16.73 -10.78
CA HIS A 122 7.96 16.55 -11.92
C HIS A 122 8.46 17.94 -12.35
N GLU A 123 9.77 18.16 -12.32
CA GLU A 123 10.37 19.33 -13.00
C GLU A 123 10.22 19.15 -14.52
N PRO A 124 9.67 20.15 -15.23
CA PRO A 124 9.63 20.12 -16.68
C PRO A 124 11.05 20.30 -17.23
N PHE A 125 11.54 19.31 -17.99
CA PHE A 125 12.68 19.46 -18.90
C PHE A 125 12.23 20.08 -20.21
#